data_AF-A0A969E4P0-F1
#
_entry.id   AF-A0A969E4P0-F1
#
_cell.length_a   1.000
_cell.length_b   1.000
_cell.length_c   1.000
_cell.angle_alpha   90.00
_cell.angle_beta   90.00
_cell.angle_gamma   90.00
#
_symmetry.space_group_name_H-M   'P 1'
#
loop_
_entity.id
_entity.type
_entity.pdbx_description
1 polymer ?
#
loop_
_entity_poly.entity_id
_entity_poly.type
_entity_poly.pdbx_seq_one_letter_code
_entity_poly.pdbx_strand_id
1 'polypeptide(L)'
;MLFRANDGTNGIELWKTDGTSEGTTLVANIAAGTANSNPSGFLILGNNVYFNATTGITVTGSELYKTDGTAAGTVLVKDINTGTASSNPQNLTKFNDSKFVFAANDGTTGVELYESDGTATGTKIIKDYPSTTGSISDIQ
;
A
#
# COMPACT_ATOMS: atom_id res chain seq x y z
N MET A 1 3.53 -9.14 14.43
CA MET A 1 4.32 -8.40 13.41
C MET A 1 3.87 -8.83 12.02
N LEU A 2 3.82 -7.92 11.05
CA LEU A 2 3.62 -8.25 9.63
C LEU A 2 4.94 -8.16 8.87
N PHE A 3 5.12 -9.04 7.89
CA PHE A 3 6.29 -9.09 7.03
C PHE A 3 5.95 -9.81 5.71
N ARG A 4 6.89 -9.82 4.76
CA ARG A 4 6.74 -10.61 3.53
C ARG A 4 7.58 -11.89 3.59
N ALA A 5 7.04 -13.00 3.09
CA ALA A 5 7.74 -14.28 3.08
C ALA A 5 7.30 -15.14 1.88
N ASN A 6 8.10 -16.15 1.55
CA ASN A 6 7.81 -17.13 0.51
C ASN A 6 7.91 -18.54 1.11
N ASP A 7 6.84 -19.33 0.95
CA ASP A 7 6.72 -20.71 1.44
C ASP A 7 7.03 -21.76 0.35
N GLY A 8 7.47 -21.33 -0.82
CA GLY A 8 7.72 -22.18 -2.00
C GLY A 8 6.46 -22.52 -2.80
N THR A 9 5.27 -22.11 -2.36
CA THR A 9 3.98 -22.44 -2.99
C THR A 9 3.25 -21.19 -3.49
N ASN A 10 3.20 -20.13 -2.68
CA ASN A 10 2.38 -18.94 -2.93
C ASN A 10 3.18 -17.73 -3.43
N GLY A 11 4.49 -17.87 -3.68
CA GLY A 11 5.35 -16.71 -3.96
C GLY A 11 5.58 -15.84 -2.72
N ILE A 12 6.05 -14.60 -2.92
CA ILE A 12 6.31 -13.63 -1.85
C ILE A 12 5.02 -12.89 -1.50
N GLU A 13 4.45 -13.25 -0.36
CA GLU A 13 3.12 -12.80 0.09
C GLU A 13 3.12 -12.12 1.46
N LEU A 14 1.95 -11.78 1.99
CA LEU A 14 1.79 -11.15 3.30
C LEU A 14 1.71 -12.19 4.41
N TRP A 15 2.61 -12.08 5.39
CA TRP A 15 2.72 -13.00 6.54
C TRP A 15 2.62 -12.25 7.86
N LYS A 16 2.20 -12.99 8.89
CA LYS A 16 2.23 -12.53 10.28
C LYS A 16 3.01 -13.50 11.15
N THR A 17 3.58 -12.98 12.22
CA THR A 17 4.23 -13.77 13.28
C THR A 17 4.02 -13.13 14.64
N ASP A 18 3.91 -13.96 15.68
CA ASP A 18 3.98 -13.58 17.10
C ASP A 18 5.36 -13.87 17.71
N GLY A 19 6.35 -14.29 16.90
CA GLY A 19 7.67 -14.70 17.34
C GLY A 19 7.84 -16.21 17.49
N THR A 20 6.79 -17.00 17.30
CA THR A 20 6.83 -18.46 17.32
C THR A 20 6.67 -19.05 15.92
N SER A 21 7.11 -20.30 15.73
CA SER A 21 6.88 -21.02 14.48
C SER A 21 5.39 -21.27 14.23
N GLU A 22 4.62 -21.59 15.28
CA GLU A 22 3.17 -21.86 15.16
C GLU A 22 2.37 -20.58 14.85
N GLY A 23 2.75 -19.44 15.42
CA GLY A 23 2.12 -18.16 15.13
C GLY A 23 2.59 -17.52 13.82
N THR A 24 3.56 -18.13 13.11
CA THR A 24 4.03 -17.67 11.81
C THR A 24 3.16 -18.24 10.70
N THR A 25 2.29 -17.40 10.14
CA THR A 25 1.23 -17.84 9.21
C THR A 25 1.04 -16.86 8.07
N LEU A 26 0.64 -17.39 6.91
CA LEU A 26 0.19 -16.61 5.77
C LEU A 26 -1.07 -15.83 6.15
N VAL A 27 -1.07 -14.52 5.94
CA VAL A 27 -2.25 -13.67 6.15
C VAL A 27 -3.15 -13.73 4.93
N ALA A 28 -2.57 -13.49 3.75
CA ALA A 28 -3.28 -13.50 2.49
C ALA A 28 -2.30 -13.83 1.36
N ASN A 29 -2.74 -14.70 0.45
CA ASN A 29 -2.15 -14.79 -0.89
C ASN A 29 -2.82 -13.71 -1.75
N ILE A 30 -2.17 -12.55 -1.87
CA ILE A 30 -2.67 -11.38 -2.58
C ILE A 30 -2.46 -11.55 -4.09
N ALA A 31 -1.32 -12.11 -4.51
CA ALA A 31 -1.01 -12.37 -5.92
C ALA A 31 -1.19 -13.85 -6.27
N ALA A 32 -2.21 -14.16 -7.09
CA ALA A 32 -2.62 -15.54 -7.34
C ALA A 32 -1.47 -16.46 -7.83
N GLY A 33 -1.51 -17.72 -7.37
CA GLY A 33 -0.56 -18.74 -7.78
C GLY A 33 0.82 -18.53 -7.14
N THR A 34 1.87 -18.55 -7.97
CA THR A 34 3.27 -18.35 -7.58
C THR A 34 3.78 -16.93 -7.84
N ALA A 35 2.86 -16.00 -8.17
CA ALA A 35 3.20 -14.60 -8.33
C ALA A 35 3.60 -13.97 -6.99
N ASN A 36 4.22 -12.78 -7.04
CA ASN A 36 4.66 -12.09 -5.83
C ASN A 36 3.84 -10.81 -5.65
N SER A 37 3.18 -10.65 -4.51
CA SER A 37 2.53 -9.39 -4.14
C SER A 37 3.49 -8.33 -3.60
N ASN A 38 4.70 -8.75 -3.19
CA ASN A 38 5.77 -7.91 -2.66
C ASN A 38 5.33 -6.86 -1.59
N PRO A 39 4.62 -7.26 -0.51
CA PRO A 39 4.15 -6.29 0.49
C PRO A 39 5.30 -5.49 1.10
N SER A 40 5.16 -4.17 1.20
CA SER A 40 6.20 -3.28 1.74
C SER A 40 5.64 -1.97 2.31
N GLY A 41 6.46 -1.24 3.08
CA GLY A 41 6.07 0.08 3.62
C GLY A 41 4.91 0.02 4.61
N PHE A 42 4.98 -0.89 5.60
CA PHE A 42 3.90 -1.11 6.57
C PHE A 42 3.70 0.07 7.53
N LEU A 43 2.46 0.53 7.65
CA LEU A 43 2.02 1.55 8.60
C LEU A 43 0.81 1.06 9.40
N ILE A 44 0.89 1.12 10.73
CA ILE A 44 -0.24 0.82 11.61
C ILE A 44 -1.07 2.09 11.84
N LEU A 45 -2.39 2.01 11.63
CA LEU A 45 -3.34 3.07 11.98
C LEU A 45 -4.66 2.43 12.47
N GLY A 46 -4.99 2.66 13.75
CA GLY A 46 -6.07 1.96 14.41
C GLY A 46 -5.85 0.45 14.40
N ASN A 47 -6.86 -0.31 13.96
CA ASN A 47 -6.81 -1.77 13.88
C ASN A 47 -6.30 -2.30 12.53
N ASN A 48 -5.90 -1.42 11.61
CA ASN A 48 -5.45 -1.80 10.27
C ASN A 48 -3.97 -1.53 10.08
N VAL A 49 -3.35 -2.32 9.20
CA VAL A 49 -2.03 -2.04 8.64
C VAL A 49 -2.19 -1.71 7.16
N TYR A 50 -1.57 -0.61 6.75
CA TYR A 50 -1.55 -0.10 5.37
C TYR A 50 -0.17 -0.36 4.77
N PHE A 51 -0.13 -0.75 3.50
CA PHE A 51 1.10 -1.15 2.83
C PHE A 51 0.96 -1.10 1.31
N ASN A 52 2.08 -1.06 0.61
CA ASN A 52 2.15 -1.26 -0.83
C ASN A 52 2.09 -2.76 -1.15
N ALA A 53 1.26 -3.18 -2.12
CA ALA A 53 1.26 -4.53 -2.69
C ALA A 53 0.65 -4.54 -4.11
N THR A 54 0.76 -5.66 -4.82
CA THR A 54 0.17 -5.90 -6.15
C THR A 54 -0.50 -7.29 -6.19
N THR A 55 -1.48 -7.50 -7.07
CA THR A 55 -2.02 -8.85 -7.36
C THR A 55 -1.23 -9.62 -8.42
N GLY A 56 -0.03 -9.13 -8.78
CA GLY A 56 0.65 -9.49 -10.01
C GLY A 56 0.28 -8.51 -11.13
N ILE A 57 1.30 -8.03 -11.85
CA ILE A 57 1.26 -6.91 -12.82
C ILE A 57 0.20 -7.08 -13.92
N THR A 58 -0.39 -8.26 -14.08
CA THR A 58 -1.40 -8.56 -15.10
C THR A 58 -2.79 -8.00 -14.81
N VAL A 59 -3.11 -7.63 -13.56
CA VAL A 59 -4.44 -7.11 -13.17
C VAL A 59 -4.33 -5.73 -12.53
N THR A 60 -3.50 -5.59 -11.50
CA THR A 60 -3.21 -4.31 -10.84
C THR A 60 -1.72 -4.18 -10.59
N GLY A 61 -1.18 -2.99 -10.80
CA GLY A 61 0.19 -2.69 -10.37
C GLY A 61 0.32 -2.63 -8.86
N SER A 62 1.46 -2.10 -8.41
CA SER A 62 1.74 -1.89 -7.00
C SER A 62 0.96 -0.68 -6.47
N GLU A 63 -0.06 -0.95 -5.64
CA GLU A 63 -1.07 0.00 -5.15
C GLU A 63 -1.18 0.00 -3.60
N LEU A 64 -2.08 0.82 -3.05
CA LEU A 64 -2.31 0.93 -1.60
C LEU A 64 -3.28 -0.15 -1.12
N TYR A 65 -2.81 -1.01 -0.22
CA TYR A 65 -3.59 -2.08 0.42
C TYR A 65 -3.72 -1.85 1.93
N LYS A 66 -4.69 -2.53 2.53
CA LYS A 66 -4.82 -2.65 3.98
C LYS A 66 -5.10 -4.08 4.41
N THR A 67 -4.84 -4.39 5.67
CA THR A 67 -5.22 -5.64 6.35
C THR A 67 -5.62 -5.38 7.80
N ASP A 68 -6.52 -6.19 8.34
CA ASP A 68 -6.79 -6.33 9.78
C ASP A 68 -6.07 -7.55 10.40
N GLY A 69 -5.18 -8.20 9.65
CA GLY A 69 -4.49 -9.43 10.04
C GLY A 69 -5.21 -10.72 9.64
N THR A 70 -6.30 -10.61 8.86
CA THR A 70 -7.04 -11.72 8.26
C THR A 70 -6.98 -11.66 6.72
N ALA A 71 -7.21 -12.80 6.07
CA ALA A 71 -7.33 -12.86 4.62
C ALA A 71 -8.47 -11.99 4.09
N ALA A 72 -9.65 -12.05 4.73
CA ALA A 72 -10.83 -11.29 4.32
C ALA A 72 -10.69 -9.78 4.49
N GLY A 73 -9.96 -9.34 5.52
CA GLY A 73 -9.65 -7.92 5.74
C GLY A 73 -8.48 -7.42 4.90
N THR A 74 -7.79 -8.29 4.15
CA THR A 74 -6.70 -7.90 3.26
C THR A 74 -7.24 -7.46 1.90
N VAL A 75 -7.37 -6.14 1.71
CA VAL A 75 -8.08 -5.57 0.56
C VAL A 75 -7.36 -4.34 -0.01
N LEU A 76 -7.59 -4.09 -1.29
CA LEU A 76 -7.18 -2.85 -1.96
C LEU A 76 -7.91 -1.66 -1.31
N VAL A 77 -7.16 -0.64 -0.91
CA VAL A 77 -7.74 0.64 -0.46
C VAL A 77 -8.11 1.48 -1.69
N LYS A 78 -7.18 1.63 -2.63
CA LYS A 78 -7.39 2.38 -3.86
C LYS A 78 -6.41 1.94 -4.94
N ASP A 79 -6.94 1.76 -6.15
CA ASP A 79 -6.16 1.74 -7.39
C ASP A 79 -5.88 3.20 -7.78
N ILE A 80 -4.69 3.71 -7.46
CA ILE A 80 -4.31 5.10 -7.66
C ILE A 80 -3.85 5.31 -9.10
N ASN A 81 -3.04 4.38 -9.64
CA ASN A 81 -2.62 4.38 -11.04
C ASN A 81 -3.39 3.29 -11.80
N THR A 82 -4.56 3.66 -12.31
CA THR A 82 -5.58 2.69 -12.73
C THR A 82 -5.06 1.63 -13.70
N GLY A 83 -5.41 0.38 -13.43
CA GLY A 83 -5.06 -0.77 -14.28
C GLY A 83 -3.72 -1.40 -13.91
N THR A 84 -2.93 -1.80 -14.91
CA THR A 84 -1.69 -2.58 -14.68
C THR A 84 -0.48 -1.72 -14.30
N ALA A 85 -0.62 -0.40 -14.39
CA ALA A 85 0.42 0.53 -13.96
C ALA A 85 0.50 0.58 -12.44
N SER A 86 1.67 0.96 -11.91
CA SER A 86 1.90 1.00 -10.46
C SER A 86 1.94 2.44 -9.96
N SER A 87 1.25 2.72 -8.87
CA SER A 87 1.39 3.98 -8.14
C SER A 87 2.55 4.00 -7.17
N ASN A 88 3.05 2.82 -6.78
CA ASN A 88 4.17 2.63 -5.85
C ASN A 88 4.05 3.50 -4.59
N PRO A 89 3.02 3.31 -3.73
CA PRO A 89 2.91 4.05 -2.47
C PRO A 89 4.16 3.87 -1.60
N GLN A 90 4.75 4.98 -1.18
CA GLN A 90 6.00 5.03 -0.42
C GLN A 90 5.91 6.02 0.73
N ASN A 91 6.78 5.83 1.75
CA ASN A 91 6.90 6.72 2.90
C ASN A 91 5.57 6.94 3.66
N LEU A 92 4.77 5.88 3.80
CA LEU A 92 3.53 5.92 4.59
C LEU A 92 3.84 6.41 6.01
N THR A 93 3.28 7.56 6.36
CA THR A 93 3.56 8.25 7.62
C THR A 93 2.25 8.63 8.29
N LYS A 94 2.07 8.21 9.54
CA LYS A 94 0.90 8.59 10.35
C LYS A 94 0.88 10.11 10.51
N PHE A 95 -0.24 10.74 10.14
CA PHE A 95 -0.44 12.18 10.30
C PHE A 95 -1.18 12.49 11.60
N ASN A 96 -2.23 11.72 11.89
CA ASN A 96 -2.95 11.74 13.17
C ASN A 96 -3.62 10.37 13.40
N ASP A 97 -4.52 10.26 14.37
CA ASP A 97 -5.15 8.98 14.74
C ASP A 97 -6.10 8.39 13.69
N SER A 98 -6.56 9.18 12.72
CA SER A 98 -7.46 8.73 11.66
C SER A 98 -6.91 8.89 10.25
N LYS A 99 -5.73 9.50 10.09
CA LYS A 99 -5.16 9.80 8.77
C LYS A 99 -3.67 9.55 8.69
N PHE A 100 -3.22 9.26 7.48
CA PHE A 100 -1.82 9.14 7.12
C PHE A 100 -1.55 9.80 5.78
N VAL A 101 -0.28 10.07 5.52
CA VAL A 101 0.22 10.63 4.25
C VAL A 101 1.25 9.73 3.62
N PHE A 102 1.36 9.77 2.29
CA PHE A 102 2.32 8.97 1.53
C PHE A 102 2.55 9.58 0.14
N ALA A 103 3.64 9.21 -0.51
CA ALA A 103 3.91 9.56 -1.90
C ALA A 103 3.42 8.45 -2.82
N ALA A 104 2.78 8.79 -3.94
CA ALA A 104 2.39 7.83 -4.98
C ALA A 104 2.28 8.52 -6.35
N ASN A 105 2.29 7.74 -7.43
CA ASN A 105 2.15 8.22 -8.81
C ASN A 105 0.79 7.83 -9.39
N ASP A 106 -0.05 8.78 -9.83
CA ASP A 106 -1.36 8.48 -10.46
C ASP A 106 -1.28 8.20 -11.97
N GLY A 107 -0.09 8.22 -12.56
CA GLY A 107 0.13 8.09 -14.00
C GLY A 107 -0.20 9.34 -14.82
N THR A 108 -0.68 10.41 -14.19
CA THR A 108 -1.11 11.66 -14.84
C THR A 108 -0.28 12.87 -14.42
N THR A 109 -0.13 13.08 -13.12
CA THR A 109 0.57 14.23 -12.51
C THR A 109 1.99 13.87 -12.08
N GLY A 110 2.30 12.57 -12.01
CA GLY A 110 3.58 12.09 -11.51
C GLY A 110 3.49 11.75 -10.02
N VAL A 111 4.63 11.79 -9.31
CA VAL A 111 4.67 11.46 -7.89
C VAL A 111 4.17 12.65 -7.07
N GLU A 112 3.01 12.48 -6.43
CA GLU A 112 2.35 13.49 -5.61
C GLU A 112 2.21 13.05 -4.14
N LEU A 113 1.92 14.01 -3.26
CA LEU A 113 1.62 13.74 -1.85
C LEU A 113 0.13 13.45 -1.66
N TYR A 114 -0.18 12.29 -1.10
CA TYR A 114 -1.52 11.83 -0.79
C TYR A 114 -1.80 11.89 0.71
N GLU A 115 -3.06 12.17 1.06
CA GLU A 115 -3.67 11.91 2.36
C GLU A 115 -4.64 10.73 2.20
N SER A 116 -4.73 9.87 3.21
CA SER A 116 -5.73 8.81 3.28
C SER A 116 -6.26 8.64 4.71
N ASP A 117 -7.56 8.37 4.81
CA ASP A 117 -8.24 7.87 6.02
C ASP A 117 -8.40 6.33 6.00
N GLY A 118 -7.78 5.67 5.02
CA GLY A 118 -7.87 4.22 4.81
C GLY A 118 -9.08 3.74 4.02
N THR A 119 -9.82 4.65 3.40
CA THR A 119 -10.88 4.37 2.42
C THR A 119 -10.49 4.83 1.02
N ALA A 120 -11.12 4.25 -0.02
CA ALA A 120 -10.90 4.67 -1.40
C ALA A 120 -11.25 6.15 -1.63
N THR A 121 -12.37 6.60 -1.06
CA THR A 121 -12.87 7.99 -1.21
C THR A 121 -12.01 8.99 -0.44
N GLY A 122 -11.54 8.63 0.76
CA GLY A 122 -10.68 9.49 1.57
C GLY A 122 -9.21 9.50 1.14
N THR A 123 -8.81 8.65 0.18
CA THR A 123 -7.45 8.63 -0.39
C THR A 123 -7.35 9.61 -1.56
N LYS A 124 -6.67 10.73 -1.37
CA LYS A 124 -6.63 11.85 -2.32
C LYS A 124 -5.33 12.65 -2.24
N ILE A 125 -4.98 13.35 -3.32
CA ILE A 125 -3.85 14.27 -3.37
C ILE A 125 -4.11 15.44 -2.39
N ILE A 126 -3.10 15.81 -1.59
CA ILE A 126 -3.18 16.94 -0.63
C ILE A 126 -3.04 18.27 -1.38
N LYS A 127 -2.15 18.31 -2.36
CA LYS A 127 -1.88 19.50 -3.17
C LYS A 127 -1.32 19.06 -4.52
N ASP A 128 -2.07 19.34 -5.58
CA ASP A 128 -1.60 19.26 -6.97
C ASP A 128 -0.67 20.45 -7.21
N TYR A 129 0.61 20.20 -7.50
CA TYR A 129 1.48 21.23 -8.06
C TYR A 129 1.39 21.12 -9.58
N PRO A 130 0.64 22.00 -10.28
CA PRO A 130 0.63 21.98 -11.73
C PRO A 130 2.06 22.23 -12.22
N SER A 131 2.71 21.20 -12.73
CA SER A 131 4.06 21.30 -13.26
C SER A 131 4.02 22.19 -14.51
N THR A 132 4.44 23.44 -14.36
CA THR A 132 5.04 24.16 -15.49
C THR A 132 6.37 24.83 -15.14
N THR A 133 6.81 24.87 -13.89
CA THR A 133 8.19 25.22 -13.54
C THR A 133 8.46 24.85 -12.09
N GLY A 134 9.51 24.06 -11.85
CA GLY A 134 9.93 23.73 -10.50
C GLY A 134 10.31 24.99 -9.72
N SER A 135 9.57 25.28 -8.66
CA SER A 135 10.11 25.94 -7.47
C SER A 135 9.17 25.76 -6.30
N ILE A 136 9.60 24.96 -5.31
CA ILE A 136 9.00 24.95 -3.98
C ILE A 136 9.47 26.21 -3.24
N SER A 137 8.67 27.27 -3.28
CA SER A 137 8.94 28.50 -2.50
C SER A 137 7.87 28.87 -1.47
N ASP A 138 6.74 28.15 -1.38
CA ASP A 138 5.65 28.57 -0.49
C ASP A 138 5.37 27.58 0.63
N ILE A 139 6.22 27.65 1.65
CA ILE A 139 5.80 27.49 3.05
C ILE A 139 6.21 28.79 3.76
N GLN A 140 5.24 29.68 3.97
CA GLN A 140 5.31 30.75 4.97
C GLN A 140 4.43 30.36 6.16
#